data_AF-A0A4Q3VYN8-F1
#
_entry.id   AF-A0A4Q3VYN8-F1
#
_cell.length_a   1.000
_cell.length_b   1.000
_cell.length_c   1.000
_cell.angle_alpha   90.00
_cell.angle_beta   90.00
_cell.angle_gamma   90.00
#
_symmetry.space_group_name_H-M   'P 1'
#
loop_
_entity.id
_entity.type
_entity.pdbx_description
1 polymer ?
#
loop_
_entity_poly.entity_id
_entity_poly.type
_entity_poly.pdbx_seq_one_letter_code
_entity_poly.pdbx_strand_id
1 'polypeptide(L)'
;MATLAPKEFTHAEARKSARKAQAAHNGTRVLNLFILAFGALTFLVPFYVMLAISFKNEKELGATEIWSWPKSPTFENFRYVIENPNVSFGLMLQNTAVVAVLATLGVLFS
;
A
#
# COMPACT_ATOMS: atom_id res chain seq x y z
N MET A 1 -50.60 48.78 -5.90
CA MET A 1 -50.42 47.44 -6.48
C MET A 1 -49.09 47.42 -7.21
N ALA A 2 -48.03 46.90 -6.58
CA ALA A 2 -46.78 46.61 -7.26
C ALA A 2 -46.32 45.24 -6.78
N THR A 3 -46.22 44.36 -7.75
CA THR A 3 -46.01 42.92 -7.74
C THR A 3 -44.75 42.49 -7.00
N LEU A 4 -44.93 41.57 -6.06
CA LEU A 4 -43.87 40.83 -5.38
C LEU A 4 -43.19 39.89 -6.39
N ALA A 5 -41.97 40.20 -6.83
CA ALA A 5 -41.09 39.23 -7.47
C ALA A 5 -39.61 39.64 -7.31
N PRO A 6 -38.94 39.26 -6.20
CA PRO A 6 -37.53 38.87 -6.33
C PRO A 6 -37.06 37.90 -5.21
N LYS A 7 -37.60 36.68 -5.10
CA LYS A 7 -37.06 35.70 -4.13
C LYS A 7 -36.88 34.27 -4.65
N GLU A 8 -37.62 33.88 -5.69
CA GLU A 8 -37.49 32.53 -6.26
C GLU A 8 -36.24 32.34 -7.14
N PHE A 9 -35.77 33.39 -7.83
CA PHE A 9 -34.58 33.31 -8.70
C PHE A 9 -33.28 33.02 -7.93
N THR A 10 -33.16 33.51 -6.68
CA THR A 10 -31.95 33.35 -5.85
C THR A 10 -31.77 31.92 -5.35
N HIS A 11 -32.86 31.20 -5.04
CA HIS A 11 -32.78 29.83 -4.54
C HIS A 11 -32.44 28.81 -5.63
N ALA A 12 -32.89 29.05 -6.87
CA ALA A 12 -32.55 28.20 -8.01
C ALA A 12 -31.07 28.30 -8.39
N GLU A 13 -30.51 29.52 -8.39
CA GLU A 13 -29.09 29.77 -8.66
C GLU A 13 -28.17 29.28 -7.53
N ALA A 14 -28.59 29.44 -6.28
CA ALA A 14 -27.90 28.87 -5.11
C ALA A 14 -27.86 27.33 -5.15
N ARG A 15 -28.96 26.67 -5.57
CA ARG A 15 -28.97 25.21 -5.74
C ARG A 15 -28.06 24.75 -6.88
N LYS A 16 -27.97 25.50 -7.98
CA LYS A 16 -27.11 25.17 -9.13
C LYS A 16 -25.62 25.31 -8.79
N SER A 17 -25.25 26.37 -8.08
CA SER A 17 -23.87 26.58 -7.59
C SER A 17 -23.49 25.55 -6.52
N ALA A 18 -24.39 25.21 -5.59
CA ALA A 18 -24.18 24.15 -4.61
C ALA A 18 -23.97 22.77 -5.27
N ARG A 19 -24.78 22.42 -6.28
CA ARG A 19 -24.60 21.17 -7.05
C ARG A 19 -23.26 21.14 -7.80
N LYS A 20 -22.84 22.26 -8.39
CA LYS A 20 -21.54 22.36 -9.08
C LYS A 20 -20.37 22.25 -8.09
N ALA A 21 -20.47 22.88 -6.92
CA ALA A 21 -19.48 22.75 -5.84
C ALA A 21 -19.41 21.32 -5.30
N GLN A 22 -20.55 20.65 -5.13
CA GLN A 22 -20.62 19.27 -4.67
C GLN A 22 -20.07 18.28 -5.71
N ALA A 23 -20.36 18.51 -7.00
CA ALA A 23 -19.77 17.73 -8.09
C ALA A 23 -18.25 17.94 -8.19
N ALA A 24 -17.76 19.17 -8.01
CA ALA A 24 -16.34 19.48 -7.98
C ALA A 24 -15.65 18.80 -6.78
N HIS A 25 -16.24 18.84 -5.59
CA HIS A 25 -15.75 18.16 -4.40
C HIS A 25 -15.70 16.63 -4.56
N ASN A 26 -16.72 16.04 -5.21
CA ASN A 26 -16.71 14.61 -5.49
C ASN A 26 -15.64 14.26 -6.54
N GLY A 27 -15.44 15.12 -7.55
CA GLY A 27 -14.38 14.96 -8.55
C GLY A 27 -12.97 14.99 -7.95
N THR A 28 -12.69 15.95 -7.06
CA THR A 28 -11.39 16.02 -6.38
C THR A 28 -11.17 14.83 -5.46
N ARG A 29 -12.21 14.34 -4.77
CA ARG A 29 -12.13 13.13 -3.95
C ARG A 29 -11.79 11.89 -4.78
N VAL A 30 -12.45 11.69 -5.92
CA VAL A 30 -12.18 10.55 -6.81
C VAL A 30 -10.76 10.62 -7.35
N LEU A 31 -10.31 11.80 -7.79
CA LEU A 31 -8.95 12.00 -8.26
C LEU A 31 -7.92 11.70 -7.15
N ASN A 32 -8.17 12.19 -5.93
CA ASN A 32 -7.27 11.92 -4.81
C ASN A 32 -7.19 10.42 -4.50
N LEU A 33 -8.34 9.74 -4.44
CA LEU A 33 -8.39 8.28 -4.23
C LEU A 33 -7.64 7.53 -5.34
N PHE A 34 -7.79 7.95 -6.59
CA PHE A 34 -7.06 7.36 -7.71
C PHE A 34 -5.55 7.53 -7.56
N ILE A 35 -5.07 8.73 -7.23
CA ILE A 35 -3.64 9.01 -7.01
C ILE A 35 -3.11 8.18 -5.83
N LEU A 36 -3.85 8.13 -4.72
CA LEU A 36 -3.47 7.33 -3.55
C LEU A 36 -3.40 5.84 -3.89
N ALA A 37 -4.39 5.31 -4.60
CA ALA A 37 -4.43 3.91 -5.00
C ALA A 37 -3.28 3.57 -5.97
N PHE A 38 -3.04 4.43 -6.96
CA PHE A 38 -1.95 4.27 -7.92
C PHE A 38 -0.57 4.32 -7.23
N GLY A 39 -0.38 5.29 -6.33
CA GLY A 39 0.84 5.40 -5.52
C GLY A 39 1.03 4.14 -4.67
N ALA A 40 0.00 3.72 -3.93
CA ALA A 40 0.05 2.52 -3.09
C ALA A 40 0.41 1.26 -3.90
N LEU A 41 -0.22 1.06 -5.06
CA LEU A 41 0.11 -0.06 -5.94
C LEU A 41 1.56 -0.01 -6.41
N THR A 42 2.07 1.17 -6.77
CA THR A 42 3.46 1.35 -7.18
C THR A 42 4.44 1.01 -6.06
N PHE A 43 4.14 1.37 -4.81
CA PHE A 43 4.96 0.99 -3.66
C PHE A 43 4.88 -0.51 -3.31
N LEU A 44 3.79 -1.19 -3.70
CA LEU A 44 3.63 -2.63 -3.51
C LEU A 44 4.38 -3.48 -4.55
N VAL A 45 4.76 -2.89 -5.69
CA VAL A 45 5.52 -3.56 -6.76
C VAL A 45 6.77 -4.32 -6.25
N PRO A 46 7.69 -3.72 -5.47
CA PRO A 46 8.84 -4.46 -4.93
C PRO A 46 8.45 -5.57 -3.96
N PHE A 47 7.39 -5.38 -3.15
CA PHE A 47 6.89 -6.43 -2.24
C PHE A 47 6.31 -7.62 -3.01
N TYR A 48 5.59 -7.36 -4.11
CA TYR A 48 5.11 -8.40 -5.00
C TYR A 48 6.27 -9.23 -5.56
N VAL A 49 7.35 -8.59 -6.01
CA VAL A 49 8.54 -9.30 -6.52
C VAL A 49 9.19 -10.12 -5.43
N MET A 50 9.37 -9.57 -4.22
CA MET A 50 9.93 -10.31 -3.09
C MET A 50 9.11 -11.57 -2.77
N LEU A 51 7.78 -11.45 -2.75
CA LEU A 51 6.89 -12.58 -2.54
C LEU A 51 7.01 -13.60 -3.69
N ALA A 52 6.92 -13.16 -4.94
CA ALA A 52 7.01 -14.05 -6.10
C ALA A 52 8.34 -14.84 -6.10
N ILE A 53 9.46 -14.18 -5.81
CA ILE A 53 10.79 -14.81 -5.71
C ILE A 53 10.85 -15.79 -4.53
N SER A 54 10.27 -15.45 -3.37
CA SER A 54 10.32 -16.31 -2.19
C SER A 54 9.69 -17.68 -2.41
N PHE A 55 8.76 -17.79 -3.36
CA PHE A 55 8.09 -19.05 -3.74
C PHE A 55 8.68 -19.72 -5.00
N LYS A 56 9.70 -19.14 -5.65
CA LYS A 56 10.35 -19.76 -6.82
C LYS A 56 11.40 -20.78 -6.39
N ASN A 57 11.50 -21.88 -7.13
CA ASN A 57 12.61 -22.83 -7.01
C ASN A 57 13.90 -22.25 -7.63
N GLU A 58 15.07 -22.67 -7.18
CA GLU A 58 16.39 -22.26 -7.71
C GLU A 58 16.49 -22.33 -9.24
N LYS A 59 15.91 -23.39 -9.84
CA LYS A 59 15.89 -23.56 -11.30
C LYS A 59 15.03 -22.51 -12.01
N GLU A 60 13.95 -22.06 -11.38
CA GLU A 60 13.06 -21.03 -11.94
C GLU A 60 13.65 -19.63 -11.80
N LEU A 61 14.49 -19.38 -10.77
CA LEU A 61 15.14 -18.08 -10.56
C LEU A 61 16.09 -17.69 -11.70
N GLY A 62 16.81 -18.64 -12.28
CA GLY A 62 17.72 -18.39 -13.40
C GLY A 62 17.05 -18.40 -14.78
N ALA A 63 15.84 -18.97 -14.89
CA ALA A 63 15.17 -19.22 -16.17
C ALA A 63 13.97 -18.29 -16.44
N THR A 64 13.45 -17.59 -15.43
CA THR A 64 12.25 -16.77 -15.54
C THR A 64 12.52 -15.31 -15.22
N GLU A 65 11.75 -14.40 -15.80
CA GLU A 65 11.84 -12.97 -15.49
C GLU A 65 11.49 -12.69 -14.03
N ILE A 66 12.11 -11.65 -13.46
CA ILE A 66 11.95 -11.25 -12.05
C ILE A 66 10.47 -10.98 -11.70
N TRP A 67 9.70 -10.43 -12.64
CA TRP A 67 8.29 -10.05 -12.46
C TRP A 67 7.30 -11.19 -12.63
N SER A 68 7.75 -12.33 -13.19
CA SER A 68 6.87 -13.44 -13.49
C SER A 68 6.40 -14.14 -12.20
N TRP A 69 5.11 -14.44 -12.15
CA TRP A 69 4.53 -15.26 -11.08
C TRP A 69 5.14 -16.67 -11.11
N PRO A 70 5.44 -17.29 -9.94
CA PRO A 70 6.00 -18.65 -9.87
C PRO A 70 5.11 -19.64 -10.63
N LYS A 71 5.73 -20.47 -11.48
CA LYS A 71 5.01 -21.55 -12.18
C LYS A 71 4.75 -22.72 -11.26
N SER A 72 5.71 -23.00 -10.38
CA SER A 72 5.64 -24.06 -9.38
C SER A 72 5.94 -23.48 -8.00
N PRO A 73 4.94 -22.93 -7.28
CA PRO A 73 5.16 -22.34 -5.96
C PRO A 73 5.70 -23.39 -4.98
N THR A 74 6.85 -23.12 -4.36
CA THR A 74 7.45 -24.02 -3.35
C THR A 74 7.68 -23.30 -2.02
N PHE A 75 7.69 -24.07 -0.93
CA PHE A 75 8.07 -23.59 0.40
C PHE A 75 9.52 -23.94 0.76
N GLU A 76 10.30 -24.37 -0.22
CA GLU A 76 11.67 -24.86 -0.04
C GLU A 76 12.59 -23.77 0.50
N ASN A 77 12.49 -22.55 -0.03
CA ASN A 77 13.28 -21.40 0.45
C ASN A 77 13.02 -21.10 1.94
N PHE A 78 11.76 -21.23 2.39
CA PHE A 78 11.41 -21.02 3.80
C PHE A 78 11.97 -22.12 4.69
N ARG A 79 11.86 -23.39 4.27
CA ARG A 79 12.48 -24.52 5.00
C ARG A 79 13.99 -24.36 5.06
N TYR A 80 14.62 -24.02 3.94
CA TYR A 80 16.06 -23.79 3.86
C TYR A 80 16.52 -22.75 4.88
N VAL A 81 15.82 -21.62 5.03
CA VAL A 81 16.18 -20.57 6.00
C VAL A 81 15.97 -21.01 7.45
N ILE A 82 14.90 -21.76 7.74
CA ILE A 82 14.54 -22.16 9.10
C ILE A 82 15.39 -23.35 9.58
N GLU A 83 15.66 -24.31 8.71
CA GLU A 83 16.34 -25.56 9.02
C GLU A 83 17.86 -25.49 8.77
N ASN A 84 18.40 -24.34 8.33
CA ASN A 84 19.83 -24.21 8.05
C ASN A 84 20.67 -24.40 9.32
N PRO A 85 21.51 -25.45 9.41
CA PRO A 85 22.35 -25.66 10.58
C PRO A 85 23.48 -24.63 10.70
N ASN A 86 23.87 -23.99 9.59
CA ASN A 86 24.96 -23.02 9.57
C ASN A 86 24.53 -21.62 10.01
N VAL A 87 23.23 -21.32 9.91
CA VAL A 87 22.67 -20.00 10.22
C VAL A 87 21.39 -20.17 11.01
N SER A 88 21.47 -19.93 12.32
CA SER A 88 20.27 -19.97 13.17
C SER A 88 19.43 -18.70 12.98
N PHE A 89 18.53 -18.75 11.99
CA PHE A 89 17.64 -17.64 11.66
C PHE A 89 16.83 -17.16 12.88
N GLY A 90 16.34 -18.09 13.70
CA GLY A 90 15.59 -17.76 14.91
C GLY A 90 16.40 -16.93 15.90
N LEU A 91 17.67 -17.28 16.14
CA LEU A 91 18.55 -16.50 17.01
C LEU A 91 18.88 -15.13 16.42
N MET A 92 19.10 -15.04 15.10
CA MET A 92 19.35 -13.75 14.44
C MET A 92 18.15 -12.80 14.54
N LEU A 93 16.94 -13.34 14.34
CA LEU A 93 15.70 -12.60 14.48
C LEU A 93 15.51 -12.11 15.92
N GLN A 94 15.76 -12.99 16.91
CA GLN A 94 15.67 -12.63 18.32
C GLN A 94 16.68 -11.53 18.69
N ASN A 95 17.93 -11.65 18.27
CA ASN A 95 18.96 -10.65 18.53
C ASN A 95 18.56 -9.29 17.94
N THR A 96 18.07 -9.28 16.69
CA THR A 96 17.61 -8.06 16.02
C THR A 96 16.42 -7.44 16.76
N ALA A 97 15.46 -8.25 17.20
CA ALA A 97 14.31 -7.79 17.96
C ALA A 97 14.71 -7.17 19.30
N VAL A 98 15.62 -7.82 20.05
CA VAL A 98 16.14 -7.29 21.32
C VAL A 98 16.82 -5.94 21.11
N VAL A 99 17.72 -5.83 20.12
CA VAL A 99 18.42 -4.58 19.83
C VAL A 99 17.44 -3.49 19.41
N ALA A 100 16.49 -3.79 18.52
CA ALA A 100 15.49 -2.82 18.07
C ALA A 100 14.61 -2.31 19.22
N VAL A 101 14.17 -3.20 20.11
CA VAL A 101 13.37 -2.84 21.30
C VAL A 101 14.18 -1.97 22.25
N LEU A 102 15.39 -2.40 22.62
CA LEU A 102 16.24 -1.65 23.55
C LEU A 102 16.61 -0.28 22.98
N ALA A 103 16.92 -0.17 21.69
CA ALA A 103 17.19 1.10 21.04
C ALA A 103 15.96 2.03 21.05
N THR A 104 14.78 1.49 20.76
CA THR A 104 13.53 2.25 20.78
C THR A 104 13.21 2.75 22.20
N LEU A 105 13.39 1.90 23.21
CA LEU A 105 13.23 2.30 24.61
C LEU A 105 14.28 3.34 25.02
N GLY A 106 15.52 3.20 24.57
CA GLY A 106 16.58 4.18 24.79
C GLY A 106 16.17 5.56 24.29
N VAL A 107 15.66 5.65 23.05
CA VAL A 107 15.15 6.91 22.47
C VAL A 107 13.93 7.45 23.22
N LEU A 108 13.08 6.58 23.74
CA LEU A 108 11.87 7.00 24.48
C LEU A 108 12.20 7.63 25.84
N PHE A 109 13.29 7.20 26.49
CA PHE A 109 13.68 7.63 27.84
C PHE A 109 14.89 8.57 27.92
N SER A 110 15.54 8.86 26.78
CA SER A 110 16.61 9.87 26.66
C SER A 110 16.05 11.25 26.35
#